data_AF-A0A923PI69-F1
#
_entry.id   AF-A0A923PI69-F1
#
_cell.length_a   1.000
_cell.length_b   1.000
_cell.length_c   1.000
_cell.angle_alpha   90.00
_cell.angle_beta   90.00
_cell.angle_gamma   90.00
#
_symmetry.space_group_name_H-M   'P 1'
#
loop_
_entity.id
_entity.type
_entity.pdbx_description
1 polymer ?
#
loop_
_entity_poly.entity_id
_entity_poly.type
_entity_poly.pdbx_seq_one_letter_code
_entity_poly.pdbx_strand_id
1 'polypeptide(L)'
;MAENRNSGGAGGRNRRDNSNSSDGKERRGNNRRDDQQQQQPESDLREKMVALNRVAKVTKGGRTFTFAAIVVVGDGKGKVGQGMGKARDISEAIQKATDNARKSMITVPLHKGTIPHEQLGKYGAGKVLLKPASEGTGVIAGGAMRAVLDIAGVHNVLAKSQGSSNPHNVIKATLDALTKLRSPMAIAKQRGISMEKLFEG
;
A
#
# COMPACT_ATOMS: atom_id res chain seq x y z
N MET A 1 -29.50 -16.45 67.49
CA MET A 1 -29.27 -17.31 68.67
C MET A 1 -28.61 -18.59 68.17
N ALA A 2 -27.30 -18.68 68.31
CA ALA A 2 -26.50 -19.90 68.18
C ALA A 2 -25.13 -19.55 68.79
N GLU A 3 -24.93 -19.97 70.05
CA GLU A 3 -23.65 -19.95 70.76
C GLU A 3 -22.86 -21.23 70.45
N ASN A 4 -21.54 -21.10 70.31
CA ASN A 4 -20.53 -22.02 70.87
C ASN A 4 -19.16 -21.34 70.66
N ARG A 5 -18.47 -20.84 71.70
CA ARG A 5 -17.62 -21.57 72.69
C ARG A 5 -16.71 -22.59 71.96
N ASN A 6 -15.39 -22.58 72.05
CA ASN A 6 -14.56 -22.43 73.24
C ASN A 6 -13.06 -22.37 72.88
N SER A 7 -12.29 -21.68 73.74
CA SER A 7 -10.91 -21.93 74.19
C SER A 7 -9.76 -22.27 73.22
N GLY A 8 -8.68 -21.51 73.39
CA GLY A 8 -7.42 -22.12 73.85
C GLY A 8 -6.18 -21.79 73.01
N GLY A 9 -5.09 -21.42 73.69
CA GLY A 9 -3.74 -21.62 73.17
C GLY A 9 -2.84 -20.39 73.19
N ALA A 10 -2.16 -20.19 74.32
CA ALA A 10 -1.00 -19.31 74.44
C ALA A 10 0.26 -19.93 73.81
N GLY A 11 1.20 -19.05 73.42
CA GLY A 11 2.63 -19.36 73.47
C GLY A 11 3.36 -19.51 72.13
N GLY A 12 4.57 -18.95 72.07
CA GLY A 12 5.58 -19.37 71.09
C GLY A 12 6.41 -18.25 70.46
N ARG A 13 7.50 -17.87 71.13
CA ARG A 13 8.61 -17.12 70.54
C ARG A 13 9.31 -17.99 69.49
N ASN A 14 9.68 -17.45 68.32
CA ASN A 14 11.09 -17.32 67.91
C ASN A 14 11.27 -16.83 66.46
N ARG A 15 12.14 -15.81 66.37
CA ARG A 15 13.12 -15.50 65.32
C ARG A 15 13.13 -16.39 64.07
N ARG A 16 12.89 -15.75 62.92
CA ARG A 16 13.70 -15.94 61.71
C ARG A 16 13.95 -14.58 61.06
N ASP A 17 15.22 -14.18 61.05
CA ASP A 17 15.74 -13.20 60.11
C ASP A 17 15.51 -13.73 58.68
N ASN A 18 14.98 -12.90 57.79
CA ASN A 18 15.43 -12.96 56.41
C ASN A 18 15.36 -11.58 55.76
N SER A 19 16.48 -11.24 55.16
CA SER A 19 16.86 -10.03 54.46
C SER A 19 15.98 -9.67 53.27
N ASN A 20 16.09 -8.39 52.90
CA ASN A 20 15.80 -7.81 51.58
C ASN A 20 14.32 -7.57 51.25
N SER A 21 13.93 -6.29 51.25
CA SER A 21 13.83 -5.53 49.99
C SER A 21 13.16 -4.18 50.26
N SER A 22 13.90 -3.12 49.98
CA SER A 22 13.43 -1.74 49.89
C SER A 22 12.45 -1.59 48.72
N ASP A 23 11.15 -1.54 49.00
CA ASP A 23 10.13 -1.16 48.01
C ASP A 23 9.91 0.36 48.07
N GLY A 24 10.92 1.08 47.55
CA GLY A 24 10.88 2.51 47.31
C GLY A 24 10.03 2.80 46.08
N LYS A 25 8.99 3.62 46.28
CA LYS A 25 8.16 4.25 45.25
C LYS A 25 8.99 4.76 44.05
N GLU A 26 8.98 4.01 42.95
CA GLU A 26 9.39 4.54 41.65
C GLU A 26 8.17 4.93 40.81
N ARG A 27 8.11 6.23 40.55
CA ARG A 27 7.17 6.90 39.66
C ARG A 27 7.31 6.26 38.27
N ARG A 28 6.27 5.58 37.80
CA ARG A 28 6.15 5.17 36.39
C ARG A 28 6.09 6.42 35.52
N GLY A 29 7.27 6.85 35.05
CA GLY A 29 7.42 7.86 34.02
C GLY A 29 6.66 7.41 32.78
N ASN A 30 5.65 8.20 32.43
CA ASN A 30 4.85 8.03 31.23
C ASN A 30 5.75 8.31 30.02
N ASN A 31 6.42 7.27 29.51
CA ASN A 31 7.19 7.34 28.28
C ASN A 31 6.20 7.42 27.10
N ARG A 32 5.57 8.59 26.95
CA ARG A 32 4.99 9.02 25.69
C ARG A 32 6.16 9.16 24.73
N ARG A 33 6.42 8.08 24.01
CA ARG A 33 7.23 8.14 22.79
C ARG A 33 6.49 9.12 21.90
N ASP A 34 6.99 10.35 21.86
CA ASP A 34 6.75 11.26 20.75
C ASP A 34 7.18 10.49 19.50
N ASP A 35 6.22 9.83 18.85
CA ASP A 35 6.28 9.52 17.44
C ASP A 35 6.33 10.89 16.74
N GLN A 36 7.52 11.49 16.72
CA GLN A 36 7.88 12.49 15.75
C GLN A 36 7.73 11.80 14.41
N GLN A 37 6.52 11.93 13.87
CA GLN A 37 6.19 11.64 12.51
C GLN A 37 7.12 12.52 11.70
N GLN A 38 8.28 11.97 11.34
CA GLN A 38 9.15 12.52 10.33
C GLN A 38 8.25 12.65 9.10
N GLN A 39 7.73 13.86 8.91
CA GLN A 39 7.27 14.34 7.62
C GLN A 39 8.53 14.30 6.77
N GLN A 40 8.83 13.13 6.22
CA GLN A 40 9.74 13.03 5.11
C GLN A 40 9.24 14.06 4.11
N PRO A 41 10.12 14.93 3.59
CA PRO A 41 9.71 15.96 2.65
C PRO A 41 8.84 15.27 1.61
N GLU A 42 7.67 15.82 1.30
CA GLU A 42 6.82 15.33 0.21
C GLU A 42 7.72 15.23 -1.01
N SER A 43 8.27 14.04 -1.24
CA SER A 43 8.87 13.66 -2.50
C SER A 43 7.85 14.05 -3.54
N ASP A 44 8.25 14.71 -4.64
CA ASP A 44 7.39 15.19 -5.73
C ASP A 44 6.46 14.09 -6.27
N LEU A 45 5.44 13.75 -5.49
CA LEU A 45 4.50 12.68 -5.71
C LEU A 45 3.28 13.33 -6.31
N ARG A 46 3.02 12.95 -7.54
CA ARG A 46 1.85 13.37 -8.28
C ARG A 46 0.74 12.40 -7.93
N GLU A 47 -0.44 12.94 -7.67
CA GLU A 47 -1.62 12.17 -7.33
C GLU A 47 -2.65 12.30 -8.47
N LYS A 48 -3.30 11.20 -8.84
CA LYS A 48 -4.34 11.18 -9.86
C LYS A 48 -5.53 10.36 -9.38
N MET A 49 -6.69 11.00 -9.31
CA MET A 49 -7.95 10.33 -9.01
C MET A 49 -8.41 9.55 -10.24
N VAL A 50 -8.77 8.27 -10.04
CA VAL A 50 -9.28 7.42 -11.13
C VAL A 50 -10.78 7.27 -11.08
N ALA A 51 -11.35 7.07 -9.88
CA ALA A 51 -12.77 6.90 -9.69
C ALA A 51 -13.21 7.44 -8.34
N LEU A 52 -14.39 8.09 -8.32
CA LEU A 52 -15.09 8.50 -7.12
C LEU A 52 -16.52 7.99 -7.20
N ASN A 53 -16.88 7.11 -6.28
CA ASN A 53 -18.18 6.45 -6.25
C ASN A 53 -18.93 6.79 -4.97
N ARG A 54 -20.19 7.21 -5.07
CA ARG A 54 -21.10 7.29 -3.92
C ARG A 54 -21.75 5.93 -3.69
N VAL A 55 -21.39 5.26 -2.61
CA VAL A 55 -21.96 3.96 -2.21
C VAL A 55 -22.97 4.15 -1.07
N ALA A 56 -24.00 3.31 -1.02
CA ALA A 56 -25.08 3.42 -0.05
C ALA A 56 -25.27 2.13 0.77
N LYS A 57 -25.50 2.28 2.07
CA LYS A 57 -26.00 1.22 2.95
C LYS A 57 -27.46 1.50 3.28
N VAL A 58 -28.34 0.53 3.06
CA VAL A 58 -29.76 0.63 3.42
C VAL A 58 -29.92 0.32 4.92
N THR A 59 -30.73 1.11 5.60
CA THR A 59 -31.07 0.99 7.02
C THR A 59 -32.57 1.13 7.22
N LYS A 60 -33.08 0.85 8.42
CA LYS A 60 -34.52 0.97 8.74
C LYS A 60 -35.08 2.38 8.46
N GLY A 61 -34.25 3.43 8.55
CA GLY A 61 -34.65 4.83 8.36
C GLY A 61 -34.27 5.45 7.01
N GLY A 62 -33.76 4.66 6.05
CA GLY A 62 -33.38 5.17 4.72
C GLY A 62 -32.00 4.69 4.26
N ARG A 63 -31.31 5.50 3.44
CA ARG A 63 -30.00 5.18 2.86
C ARG A 63 -28.91 6.05 3.46
N THR A 64 -27.91 5.43 4.07
CA THR A 64 -26.69 6.12 4.51
C THR A 64 -25.67 6.09 3.37
N PHE A 65 -25.24 7.26 2.92
CA PHE A 65 -24.24 7.39 1.86
C PHE A 65 -22.81 7.44 2.41
N THR A 66 -21.86 6.99 1.60
CA THR A 66 -20.43 7.06 1.85
C THR A 66 -19.73 7.19 0.50
N PHE A 67 -18.62 7.89 0.43
CA PHE A 67 -17.84 8.01 -0.79
C PHE A 67 -16.67 7.03 -0.76
N ALA A 68 -16.41 6.39 -1.89
CA ALA A 68 -15.27 5.54 -2.12
C ALA A 68 -14.43 6.14 -3.24
N ALA A 69 -13.17 6.45 -2.96
CA ALA A 69 -12.21 7.02 -3.89
C ALA A 69 -11.12 5.99 -4.22
N ILE A 70 -10.72 5.94 -5.48
CA ILE A 70 -9.53 5.21 -5.94
C ILE A 70 -8.54 6.23 -6.50
N VAL A 71 -7.35 6.24 -5.93
CA VAL A 71 -6.28 7.20 -6.24
C VAL A 71 -5.01 6.42 -6.60
N VAL A 72 -4.28 6.97 -7.56
CA VAL A 72 -2.95 6.50 -7.95
C VAL A 72 -1.95 7.60 -7.62
N VAL A 73 -0.81 7.23 -7.04
CA VAL A 73 0.25 8.15 -6.62
C VAL A 73 1.58 7.69 -7.19
N GLY A 74 2.46 8.61 -7.57
CA GLY A 74 3.78 8.26 -8.11
C GLY A 74 4.65 9.47 -8.45
N ASP A 75 5.92 9.22 -8.69
CA ASP A 75 6.96 10.27 -8.87
C ASP A 75 7.24 10.60 -10.34
N GLY A 76 6.56 9.95 -11.30
CA GLY A 76 6.84 10.10 -12.73
C GLY A 76 8.23 9.57 -13.16
N LYS A 77 8.96 8.89 -12.27
CA LYS A 77 10.32 8.36 -12.48
C LYS A 77 10.36 6.84 -12.32
N GLY A 78 9.22 6.17 -12.46
CA GLY A 78 9.10 4.73 -12.33
C GLY A 78 8.62 4.26 -10.96
N LYS A 79 8.24 5.12 -10.01
CA LYS A 79 7.51 4.69 -8.81
C LYS A 79 6.03 4.99 -8.92
N VAL A 80 5.20 3.99 -8.64
CA VAL A 80 3.74 4.12 -8.68
C VAL A 80 3.09 3.25 -7.61
N GLY A 81 2.00 3.71 -7.03
CA GLY A 81 1.19 3.01 -6.04
C GLY A 81 -0.28 3.35 -6.23
N GLN A 82 -1.17 2.50 -5.72
CA GLN A 82 -2.61 2.74 -5.77
C GLN A 82 -3.27 2.48 -4.43
N GLY A 83 -4.23 3.33 -4.08
CA GLY A 83 -4.95 3.25 -2.84
C GLY A 83 -6.45 3.41 -3.05
N MET A 84 -7.20 2.83 -2.12
CA MET A 84 -8.62 3.07 -1.99
C MET A 84 -8.89 3.65 -0.62
N GLY A 85 -9.79 4.63 -0.57
CA GLY A 85 -10.27 5.24 0.65
C GLY A 85 -11.78 5.30 0.64
N LYS A 86 -12.37 5.18 1.83
CA LYS A 86 -13.83 5.27 2.00
C LYS A 86 -14.15 6.10 3.24
N ALA A 87 -14.97 7.12 3.08
CA ALA A 87 -15.37 8.02 4.15
C ALA A 87 -16.71 8.70 3.87
N ARG A 88 -17.30 9.33 4.88
CA ARG A 88 -18.58 10.06 4.73
C ARG A 88 -18.40 11.35 3.94
N ASP A 89 -17.24 11.98 4.08
CA ASP A 89 -16.83 13.13 3.29
C ASP A 89 -15.90 12.71 2.13
N ILE A 90 -15.95 13.47 1.03
CA ILE A 90 -15.18 13.19 -0.18
C ILE A 90 -13.69 13.45 0.08
N SER A 91 -13.36 14.59 0.69
CA SER A 91 -11.97 14.99 0.97
C SER A 91 -11.28 13.96 1.87
N GLU A 92 -11.98 13.51 2.91
CA GLU A 92 -11.48 12.47 3.82
C GLU A 92 -11.30 11.12 3.09
N ALA A 93 -12.18 10.77 2.14
CA ALA A 93 -12.04 9.54 1.37
C ALA A 93 -10.81 9.59 0.44
N ILE A 94 -10.53 10.75 -0.15
CA ILE A 94 -9.35 10.97 -1.01
C ILE A 94 -8.08 10.88 -0.17
N GLN A 95 -8.01 11.58 0.97
CA GLN A 95 -6.84 11.54 1.85
C GLN A 95 -6.50 10.10 2.28
N LYS A 96 -7.51 9.33 2.72
CA LYS A 96 -7.32 7.90 3.05
C LYS A 96 -6.83 7.08 1.86
N ALA A 97 -7.29 7.39 0.66
CA ALA A 97 -6.84 6.71 -0.55
C ALA A 97 -5.37 7.04 -0.84
N THR A 98 -4.98 8.31 -0.76
CA THR A 98 -3.60 8.78 -0.92
C THR A 98 -2.65 8.15 0.10
N ASP A 99 -3.01 8.15 1.38
CA ASP A 99 -2.20 7.56 2.45
C ASP A 99 -1.98 6.06 2.24
N ASN A 100 -3.00 5.35 1.75
CA ASN A 100 -2.90 3.94 1.39
C ASN A 100 -2.02 3.73 0.14
N ALA A 101 -2.12 4.60 -0.86
CA ALA A 101 -1.34 4.52 -2.09
C ALA A 101 0.17 4.69 -1.82
N ARG A 102 0.53 5.64 -0.94
CA ARG A 102 1.92 5.91 -0.53
C ARG A 102 2.59 4.68 0.09
N LYS A 103 1.83 3.83 0.80
CA LYS A 103 2.32 2.58 1.41
C LYS A 103 2.51 1.44 0.40
N SER A 104 1.82 1.47 -0.74
CA SER A 104 1.81 0.41 -1.75
C SER A 104 2.67 0.70 -2.97
N MET A 105 3.74 1.50 -2.82
CA MET A 105 4.58 1.94 -3.93
C MET A 105 5.41 0.79 -4.47
N ILE A 106 5.40 0.62 -5.80
CA ILE A 106 6.24 -0.33 -6.53
C ILE A 106 7.19 0.43 -7.45
N THR A 107 8.33 -0.19 -7.79
CA THR A 107 9.28 0.33 -8.77
C THR A 107 9.11 -0.40 -10.09
N VAL A 108 8.97 0.37 -11.16
CA VAL A 108 8.74 -0.07 -12.53
C VAL A 108 10.03 0.15 -13.32
N PRO A 109 10.56 -0.88 -14.00
CA PRO A 109 11.72 -0.70 -14.88
C PRO A 109 11.28 0.05 -16.14
N LEU A 110 11.81 1.26 -16.32
CA LEU A 110 11.58 2.08 -17.51
C LEU A 110 12.85 2.17 -18.35
N HIS A 111 12.70 2.17 -19.67
CA HIS A 111 13.80 2.39 -20.61
C HIS A 111 13.36 3.39 -21.67
N LYS A 112 14.06 4.53 -21.79
CA LYS A 112 13.75 5.60 -22.76
C LYS A 112 12.26 6.00 -22.78
N GLY A 113 11.63 6.08 -21.61
CA GLY A 113 10.21 6.46 -21.50
C GLY A 113 9.21 5.39 -21.95
N THR A 114 9.64 4.14 -22.18
CA THR A 114 8.77 2.98 -22.45
C THR A 114 9.09 1.79 -21.52
N ILE A 115 8.32 0.70 -21.65
CA ILE A 115 8.52 -0.56 -20.93
C ILE A 115 9.52 -1.46 -21.69
N PRO A 116 10.24 -2.37 -21.01
CA PRO A 116 11.31 -3.15 -21.67
C PRO A 116 10.81 -4.23 -22.65
N HIS A 117 9.67 -4.86 -22.36
CA HIS A 117 9.08 -5.92 -23.18
C HIS A 117 7.56 -5.97 -22.95
N GLU A 118 6.86 -6.72 -23.81
CA GLU A 118 5.43 -6.95 -23.63
C GLU A 118 5.14 -7.81 -22.41
N GLN A 119 4.06 -7.51 -21.69
CA GLN A 119 3.70 -8.24 -20.49
C GLN A 119 2.19 -8.30 -20.30
N LEU A 120 1.72 -9.48 -19.88
CA LEU A 120 0.36 -9.73 -19.46
C LEU A 120 0.24 -9.61 -17.93
N GLY A 121 -0.78 -8.90 -17.48
CA GLY A 121 -1.17 -8.79 -16.08
C GLY A 121 -2.60 -9.27 -15.84
N LYS A 122 -2.83 -9.87 -14.68
CA LYS A 122 -4.13 -10.40 -14.31
C LYS A 122 -4.41 -10.17 -12.84
N TYR A 123 -5.60 -9.64 -12.55
CA TYR A 123 -6.12 -9.54 -11.19
C TYR A 123 -7.63 -9.77 -11.19
N GLY A 124 -8.08 -10.84 -10.51
CA GLY A 124 -9.47 -11.28 -10.57
C GLY A 124 -9.91 -11.50 -12.03
N ALA A 125 -10.97 -10.79 -12.44
CA ALA A 125 -11.47 -10.78 -13.82
C ALA A 125 -10.81 -9.71 -14.73
N GLY A 126 -9.92 -8.88 -14.20
CA GLY A 126 -9.13 -7.91 -14.97
C GLY A 126 -7.98 -8.62 -15.69
N LYS A 127 -7.86 -8.41 -17.01
CA LYS A 127 -6.75 -8.87 -17.84
C LYS A 127 -6.23 -7.69 -18.63
N VAL A 128 -4.94 -7.40 -18.52
CA VAL A 128 -4.29 -6.26 -19.18
C VAL A 128 -3.09 -6.76 -19.98
N LEU A 129 -2.98 -6.28 -21.21
CA LEU A 129 -1.80 -6.41 -22.05
C LEU A 129 -1.09 -5.06 -22.09
N LEU A 130 0.20 -5.07 -21.78
CA LEU A 130 1.11 -3.94 -21.98
C LEU A 130 2.08 -4.29 -23.09
N LYS A 131 2.25 -3.40 -24.06
CA LYS A 131 3.20 -3.56 -25.17
C LYS A 131 4.04 -2.28 -25.33
N PRO A 132 5.38 -2.39 -25.43
CA PRO A 132 6.23 -1.24 -25.69
C PRO A 132 5.88 -0.59 -27.02
N ALA A 133 6.14 0.71 -27.13
CA ALA A 133 5.86 1.50 -28.32
C ALA A 133 7.06 2.39 -28.66
N SER A 134 7.17 2.73 -29.94
CA SER A 134 8.21 3.64 -30.44
C SER A 134 8.02 5.05 -29.87
N GLU A 135 9.11 5.81 -29.84
CA GLU A 135 9.08 7.21 -29.44
C GLU A 135 8.08 8.01 -30.29
N GLY A 136 7.30 8.87 -29.64
CA GLY A 136 6.25 9.69 -30.28
C GLY A 136 4.86 9.04 -30.34
N THR A 137 4.71 7.76 -29.95
CA THR A 137 3.39 7.09 -29.93
C THR A 137 2.47 7.65 -28.84
N GLY A 138 3.03 8.08 -27.71
CA GLY A 138 2.24 8.47 -26.55
C GLY A 138 1.66 7.26 -25.78
N VAL A 139 0.83 7.57 -24.78
CA VAL A 139 0.16 6.57 -23.94
C VAL A 139 -1.22 6.24 -24.52
N ILE A 140 -1.34 5.12 -25.22
CA ILE A 140 -2.61 4.61 -25.74
C ILE A 140 -3.12 3.53 -24.79
N ALA A 141 -3.97 3.94 -23.85
CA ALA A 141 -4.49 3.09 -22.79
C ALA A 141 -5.91 3.48 -22.38
N GLY A 142 -6.69 2.52 -21.90
CA GLY A 142 -7.97 2.78 -21.24
C GLY A 142 -7.79 3.62 -19.96
N GLY A 143 -8.78 4.43 -19.58
CA GLY A 143 -8.64 5.50 -18.58
C GLY A 143 -8.00 5.09 -17.25
N ALA A 144 -8.40 3.95 -16.68
CA ALA A 144 -7.84 3.46 -15.42
C ALA A 144 -6.35 3.05 -15.55
N MET A 145 -5.98 2.39 -16.65
CA MET A 145 -4.57 2.03 -16.92
C MET A 145 -3.74 3.26 -17.26
N ARG A 146 -4.33 4.20 -18.01
CA ARG A 146 -3.68 5.46 -18.39
C ARG A 146 -3.27 6.26 -17.16
N ALA A 147 -4.15 6.35 -16.15
CA ALA A 147 -3.80 7.03 -14.90
C ALA A 147 -2.58 6.42 -14.21
N VAL A 148 -2.42 5.09 -14.25
CA VAL A 148 -1.25 4.39 -13.70
C VAL A 148 0.00 4.66 -14.53
N LEU A 149 -0.09 4.54 -15.85
CA LEU A 149 1.05 4.69 -16.76
C LEU A 149 1.57 6.13 -16.79
N ASP A 150 0.68 7.14 -16.80
CA ASP A 150 1.05 8.55 -16.74
C ASP A 150 1.82 8.87 -15.45
N ILE A 151 1.31 8.38 -14.30
CA ILE A 151 1.90 8.62 -12.99
C ILE A 151 3.20 7.83 -12.78
N ALA A 152 3.32 6.66 -13.40
CA ALA A 152 4.57 5.90 -13.41
C ALA A 152 5.67 6.59 -14.23
N GLY A 153 5.35 7.53 -15.13
CA GLY A 153 6.32 8.16 -16.03
C GLY A 153 6.53 7.41 -17.35
N VAL A 154 5.55 6.60 -17.77
CA VAL A 154 5.56 5.96 -19.09
C VAL A 154 5.03 6.95 -20.11
N HIS A 155 5.82 7.24 -21.14
CA HIS A 155 5.44 8.17 -22.20
C HIS A 155 4.95 7.46 -23.45
N ASN A 156 5.50 6.29 -23.78
CA ASN A 156 5.17 5.55 -25.00
C ASN A 156 4.78 4.11 -24.65
N VAL A 157 3.50 3.76 -24.81
CA VAL A 157 3.01 2.40 -24.53
C VAL A 157 1.65 2.15 -25.18
N LEU A 158 1.44 0.93 -25.67
CA LEU A 158 0.14 0.42 -26.09
C LEU A 158 -0.39 -0.51 -25.00
N ALA A 159 -1.54 -0.17 -24.42
CA ALA A 159 -2.14 -0.95 -23.35
C ALA A 159 -3.62 -1.24 -23.62
N LYS A 160 -4.01 -2.51 -23.51
CA LYS A 160 -5.39 -2.96 -23.73
C LYS A 160 -5.88 -3.77 -22.55
N SER A 161 -7.07 -3.42 -22.05
CA SER A 161 -7.84 -4.31 -21.18
C SER A 161 -8.61 -5.31 -22.04
N GLN A 162 -8.39 -6.60 -21.79
CA GLN A 162 -9.01 -7.73 -22.48
C GLN A 162 -10.02 -8.47 -21.58
N GLY A 163 -10.40 -7.86 -20.44
CA GLY A 163 -11.29 -8.46 -19.46
C GLY A 163 -12.25 -7.43 -18.86
N SER A 164 -12.43 -7.50 -17.55
CA SER A 164 -13.30 -6.56 -16.82
C SER A 164 -12.87 -5.10 -17.04
N SER A 165 -13.85 -4.22 -17.18
CA SER A 165 -13.69 -2.76 -17.23
C SER A 165 -13.71 -2.08 -15.85
N ASN A 166 -13.85 -2.85 -14.76
CA ASN A 166 -13.89 -2.28 -13.41
C ASN A 166 -12.52 -1.63 -13.07
N PRO A 167 -12.47 -0.31 -12.78
CA PRO A 167 -11.23 0.41 -12.50
C PRO A 167 -10.38 -0.25 -11.42
N HIS A 168 -10.99 -0.78 -10.37
CA HIS A 168 -10.28 -1.45 -9.28
C HIS A 168 -9.48 -2.67 -9.75
N ASN A 169 -10.08 -3.51 -10.60
CA ASN A 169 -9.41 -4.72 -11.09
C ASN A 169 -8.41 -4.37 -12.18
N VAL A 170 -8.74 -3.41 -13.04
CA VAL A 170 -7.85 -2.96 -14.12
C VAL A 170 -6.55 -2.39 -13.56
N ILE A 171 -6.62 -1.47 -12.58
CA ILE A 171 -5.43 -0.88 -11.96
C ILE A 171 -4.54 -1.96 -11.34
N LYS A 172 -5.13 -2.88 -10.56
CA LYS A 172 -4.36 -3.97 -9.93
C LYS A 172 -3.75 -4.92 -10.96
N ALA A 173 -4.46 -5.23 -12.04
CA ALA A 173 -3.92 -6.03 -13.14
C ALA A 173 -2.78 -5.29 -13.87
N THR A 174 -2.85 -3.96 -14.02
CA THR A 174 -1.77 -3.15 -14.56
C THR A 174 -0.54 -3.17 -13.65
N LEU A 175 -0.70 -2.99 -12.34
CA LEU A 175 0.41 -3.07 -11.39
C LEU A 175 1.05 -4.46 -11.36
N ASP A 176 0.24 -5.53 -11.47
CA ASP A 176 0.74 -6.90 -11.63
C ASP A 176 1.57 -7.08 -12.90
N ALA A 177 1.12 -6.52 -14.04
CA ALA A 177 1.92 -6.53 -15.27
C ALA A 177 3.25 -5.79 -15.09
N LEU A 178 3.22 -4.59 -14.48
CA LEU A 178 4.41 -3.76 -14.28
C LEU A 178 5.43 -4.41 -13.33
N THR A 179 4.95 -5.10 -12.29
CA THR A 179 5.82 -5.80 -11.33
C THR A 179 6.55 -7.00 -11.97
N LYS A 180 5.95 -7.60 -12.99
CA LYS A 180 6.55 -8.74 -13.72
C LYS A 180 7.63 -8.33 -14.72
N LEU A 181 7.68 -7.05 -15.07
CA LEU A 181 8.70 -6.53 -15.98
C LEU A 181 10.09 -6.72 -15.37
N ARG A 182 11.04 -7.08 -16.22
CA ARG A 182 12.45 -7.23 -15.87
C ARG A 182 13.30 -6.33 -16.76
N SER A 183 14.24 -5.61 -16.16
CA SER A 183 15.19 -4.83 -16.94
C SER A 183 16.22 -5.75 -17.62
N PRO A 184 16.73 -5.39 -18.81
CA PRO A 184 17.78 -6.15 -19.48
C PRO A 184 19.01 -6.37 -18.58
N MET A 185 19.40 -5.36 -17.81
CA MET A 185 20.51 -5.43 -16.86
C MET A 185 20.27 -6.47 -15.75
N ALA A 186 19.04 -6.57 -15.22
CA ALA A 186 18.69 -7.57 -14.24
C ALA A 186 18.75 -9.00 -14.84
N ILE A 187 18.33 -9.17 -16.09
CA ILE A 187 18.38 -10.46 -16.79
C ILE A 187 19.83 -10.86 -17.09
N ALA A 188 20.67 -9.94 -17.59
CA ALA A 188 22.08 -10.20 -17.85
C ALA A 188 22.81 -10.68 -16.58
N LYS A 189 22.59 -9.97 -15.46
CA LYS A 189 23.13 -10.34 -14.15
C LYS A 189 22.62 -11.71 -13.67
N GLN A 190 21.33 -12.00 -13.85
CA GLN A 190 20.75 -13.29 -13.47
C GLN A 190 21.32 -14.45 -14.30
N ARG A 191 21.61 -14.22 -15.59
CA ARG A 191 22.14 -15.23 -16.51
C ARG A 191 23.67 -15.33 -16.51
N GLY A 192 24.38 -14.37 -15.91
CA GLY A 192 25.85 -14.34 -15.88
C GLY A 192 26.49 -14.06 -17.25
N ILE A 193 25.79 -13.39 -18.16
CA ILE A 193 26.25 -13.07 -19.52
C ILE A 193 26.43 -11.56 -19.69
N SER A 194 27.31 -11.15 -20.61
CA SER A 194 27.49 -9.74 -20.97
C SER A 194 26.23 -9.17 -21.64
N MET A 195 26.07 -7.84 -21.60
CA MET A 195 24.94 -7.14 -22.21
C MET A 195 24.92 -7.31 -23.74
N GLU A 196 26.08 -7.28 -24.39
CA GLU A 196 26.23 -7.51 -25.84
C GLU A 196 25.69 -8.89 -26.22
N LYS A 197 26.12 -9.94 -25.50
CA LYS A 197 25.64 -11.31 -25.74
C LYS A 197 24.15 -11.48 -25.51
N LEU A 198 23.53 -10.69 -24.61
CA LEU A 198 22.09 -10.75 -24.37
C LEU A 198 21.28 -10.23 -25.58
N PHE A 199 21.80 -9.26 -26.32
CA PHE A 199 21.13 -8.65 -27.46
C PHE A 199 21.51 -9.29 -28.81
N GLU A 200 22.73 -9.80 -28.94
CA GLU A 200 23.25 -10.36 -30.19
C GLU A 200 22.97 -11.86 -30.37
N GLY A 201 22.72 -12.60 -29.26
CA GLY A 201 22.38 -14.03 -29.29
C GLY A 201 23.59 -14.95 -29.40
#